data_AF-A0A9E5I2M1-F1
#
_entry.id   AF-A0A9E5I2M1-F1
#
_cell.length_a   1.000
_cell.length_b   1.000
_cell.length_c   1.000
_cell.angle_alpha   90.00
_cell.angle_beta   90.00
_cell.angle_gamma   90.00
#
_symmetry.space_group_name_H-M   'P 1'
#
loop_
_entity.id
_entity.type
_entity.pdbx_description
1 polymer ?
#
loop_
_entity_poly.entity_id
_entity_poly.type
_entity_poly.pdbx_seq_one_letter_code
_entity_poly.pdbx_strand_id
1 'polypeptide(L)'
;MTQIAEPASRSLRQHLRFTRDEIPSLVGILGTVVALHVIGWGLFIYYNSNPAYHGLADSKGVLVYAGAGALAYSFGLRHAFDADHIAAIDDTTRLMLAKGKSPLGVGLFFSLGHSTVVLALSIGVAFAAQKAVAFQDDFAETGGIIGTSVSGIFLYLIGILNL
;
A
#
# COMPACT_ATOMS: atom_id res chain seq x y z
N MET A 1 -22.80 4.76 56.30
CA MET A 1 -22.88 5.70 55.17
C MET A 1 -21.48 5.79 54.59
N THR A 2 -21.16 4.85 53.69
CA THR A 2 -19.80 4.66 53.16
C THR A 2 -19.61 5.64 52.00
N GLN A 3 -18.71 6.59 52.18
CA GLN A 3 -18.40 7.62 51.19
C GLN A 3 -17.72 6.95 50.00
N ILE A 4 -18.47 6.76 48.91
CA ILE A 4 -17.95 6.29 47.63
C ILE A 4 -17.11 7.44 47.07
N ALA A 5 -15.78 7.31 47.15
CA ALA A 5 -14.88 8.28 46.55
C ALA A 5 -15.08 8.27 45.03
N GLU A 6 -15.49 9.40 44.46
CA GLU A 6 -15.52 9.56 42.99
C GLU A 6 -14.11 9.37 42.43
N PRO A 7 -13.92 8.58 41.35
CA PRO A 7 -12.63 8.47 40.71
C PRO A 7 -12.27 9.82 40.10
N ALA A 8 -11.17 10.43 40.59
CA ALA A 8 -10.65 11.69 40.09
C ALA A 8 -10.54 11.66 38.56
N SER A 9 -11.29 12.52 37.87
CA SER A 9 -11.31 12.59 36.41
C SER A 9 -9.95 13.08 35.90
N ARG A 10 -9.10 12.13 35.49
CA ARG A 10 -7.82 12.45 34.85
C ARG A 10 -8.07 13.25 33.58
N SER A 11 -7.41 14.39 33.45
CA SER A 11 -7.47 15.25 32.25
C SER A 11 -7.09 14.44 31.00
N LEU A 12 -7.78 14.68 29.86
CA LEU A 12 -7.42 14.12 28.55
C LEU A 12 -5.92 14.26 28.22
N ARG A 13 -5.28 15.36 28.68
CA ARG A 13 -3.84 15.58 28.50
C ARG A 13 -2.97 14.59 29.25
N GLN A 14 -3.43 14.03 30.37
CA GLN A 14 -2.69 13.01 31.12
C GLN A 14 -2.76 11.63 30.45
N HIS A 15 -3.82 11.35 29.69
CA HIS A 15 -3.94 10.12 28.89
C HIS A 15 -3.09 10.14 27.61
N LEU A 16 -2.75 11.32 27.09
CA LEU A 16 -1.97 11.50 25.86
C LEU A 16 -0.46 11.72 26.10
N ARG A 17 -0.01 11.74 27.36
CA ARG A 17 1.42 11.89 27.66
C ARG A 17 2.10 10.55 27.64
N PHE A 18 2.92 10.33 26.60
CA PHE A 18 3.86 9.23 26.57
C PHE A 18 4.84 9.33 27.73
N THR A 19 5.06 8.19 28.37
CA THR A 19 6.01 8.02 29.46
C THR A 19 7.43 8.10 28.90
N ARG A 20 8.41 8.54 29.71
CA ARG A 20 9.82 8.62 29.26
C ARG A 20 10.36 7.27 28.77
N ASP A 21 9.81 6.18 29.30
CA ASP A 21 10.17 4.82 28.95
C ASP A 21 9.58 4.36 27.59
N GLU A 22 8.57 5.06 27.06
CA GLU A 22 7.92 4.74 25.78
C GLU A 22 8.54 5.50 24.60
N ILE A 23 9.26 6.57 24.88
CA ILE A 23 9.93 7.42 23.86
C ILE A 23 10.93 6.64 22.99
N PRO A 24 11.82 5.78 23.53
CA PRO A 24 12.76 5.02 22.71
C PRO A 24 12.05 4.10 21.72
N SER A 25 10.97 3.44 22.16
CA SER A 25 10.15 2.58 21.32
C SER A 25 9.46 3.37 20.21
N LEU A 26 8.90 4.55 20.52
CA LEU A 26 8.30 5.44 19.53
C LEU A 26 9.31 5.92 18.49
N VAL A 27 10.50 6.30 18.92
CA VAL A 27 11.60 6.71 18.02
C VAL A 27 12.00 5.53 17.12
N GLY A 28 12.09 4.31 17.65
CA GLY A 28 12.36 3.12 16.86
C GLY A 28 11.29 2.86 15.80
N ILE A 29 10.01 2.99 16.18
CA ILE A 29 8.87 2.80 15.26
C ILE A 29 8.90 3.85 14.15
N LEU A 30 8.95 5.14 14.51
CA LEU A 30 8.96 6.23 13.52
C LEU A 30 10.21 6.20 12.66
N GLY A 31 11.37 5.91 13.24
CA GLY A 31 12.62 5.76 12.51
C GLY A 31 12.54 4.63 11.48
N THR A 32 11.94 3.50 11.82
CA THR A 32 11.70 2.40 10.87
C THR A 32 10.79 2.84 9.72
N VAL A 33 9.68 3.53 10.01
CA VAL A 33 8.76 4.04 8.98
C VAL A 33 9.46 5.00 8.03
N VAL A 34 10.22 5.95 8.57
CA VAL A 34 10.99 6.92 7.77
C VAL A 34 12.04 6.21 6.92
N ALA A 35 12.78 5.27 7.50
CA ALA A 35 13.79 4.50 6.77
C ALA A 35 13.17 3.74 5.58
N LEU A 36 12.02 3.09 5.79
CA LEU A 36 11.31 2.39 4.71
C LEU A 36 10.85 3.34 3.59
N HIS A 37 10.39 4.55 3.93
CA HIS A 37 10.04 5.55 2.92
C HIS A 37 11.26 6.03 2.13
N VAL A 38 12.37 6.31 2.81
CA VAL A 38 13.62 6.72 2.17
C VAL A 38 14.13 5.62 1.24
N ILE A 39 14.08 4.37 1.67
CA ILE A 39 14.47 3.21 0.83
C ILE A 39 13.54 3.09 -0.38
N GLY A 40 12.22 3.14 -0.18
CA GLY A 40 11.24 3.00 -1.25
C GLY A 40 11.34 4.11 -2.30
N TRP A 41 11.36 5.37 -1.88
CA TRP A 41 11.54 6.51 -2.79
C TRP A 41 12.94 6.55 -3.40
N GLY A 42 13.97 6.17 -2.65
CA GLY A 42 15.34 6.07 -3.15
C GLY A 42 15.47 5.05 -4.27
N LEU A 43 14.90 3.85 -4.10
CA LEU A 43 14.82 2.82 -5.14
C LEU A 43 14.03 3.32 -6.35
N PHE A 44 12.86 3.93 -6.13
CA PHE A 44 12.05 4.49 -7.21
C PHE A 44 12.82 5.52 -8.04
N ILE A 45 13.47 6.50 -7.39
CA ILE A 45 14.26 7.53 -8.08
C ILE A 45 15.46 6.90 -8.79
N TYR A 46 16.16 5.96 -8.15
CA TYR A 46 17.32 5.28 -8.73
C TYR A 46 16.95 4.52 -10.02
N TYR A 47 15.89 3.71 -9.99
CA TYR A 47 15.43 2.98 -11.16
C TYR A 47 14.80 3.90 -12.21
N ASN A 48 14.04 4.91 -11.79
CA ASN A 48 13.49 5.89 -12.71
C ASN A 48 14.60 6.66 -13.43
N SER A 49 15.71 7.00 -12.76
CA SER A 49 16.81 7.79 -13.36
C SER A 49 17.62 7.03 -14.43
N ASN A 50 17.45 5.72 -14.56
CA ASN A 50 18.17 4.94 -15.57
C ASN A 50 17.43 5.01 -16.92
N PRO A 51 18.10 5.47 -18.01
CA PRO A 51 17.49 5.64 -19.32
C PRO A 51 16.90 4.35 -19.92
N ALA A 52 17.33 3.17 -19.46
CA ALA A 52 16.75 1.89 -19.85
C ALA A 52 15.26 1.73 -19.43
N TYR A 53 14.85 2.35 -18.31
CA TYR A 53 13.47 2.30 -17.81
C TYR A 53 12.66 3.57 -18.14
N HIS A 54 13.35 4.67 -18.53
CA HIS A 54 12.71 5.80 -19.21
C HIS A 54 12.14 5.42 -20.59
N GLY A 55 12.68 4.38 -21.23
CA GLY A 55 12.36 3.97 -22.60
C GLY A 55 11.02 3.25 -22.82
N LEU A 56 10.23 2.97 -21.78
CA LEU A 56 8.85 2.45 -21.92
C LEU A 56 7.85 3.55 -22.35
N ALA A 57 8.31 4.50 -23.17
CA ALA A 57 7.49 5.54 -23.74
C ALA A 57 6.84 5.00 -25.03
N ASP A 58 5.54 4.74 -24.98
CA ASP A 58 4.72 4.80 -26.20
C ASP A 58 4.86 6.21 -26.80
N SER A 59 4.55 6.31 -28.09
CA SER A 59 4.62 7.38 -29.10
C SER A 59 4.21 8.81 -28.68
N LYS A 60 3.85 9.03 -27.41
CA LYS A 60 3.47 10.30 -26.78
C LYS A 60 4.36 10.74 -25.60
N GLY A 61 5.43 10.01 -25.27
CA GLY A 61 6.44 10.47 -24.31
C GLY A 61 5.98 10.53 -22.84
N VAL A 62 4.96 9.75 -22.47
CA VAL A 62 4.46 9.68 -21.09
C VAL A 62 5.33 8.72 -20.28
N LEU A 63 5.80 9.17 -19.12
CA LEU A 63 6.60 8.43 -18.15
C LEU A 63 5.79 7.27 -17.52
N VAL A 64 5.58 6.17 -18.25
CA VAL A 64 4.76 5.03 -17.80
C VAL A 64 5.21 4.50 -16.43
N TYR A 65 6.52 4.43 -16.19
CA TYR A 65 7.09 3.97 -14.92
C TYR A 65 6.84 4.96 -13.77
N ALA A 66 7.02 6.26 -14.00
CA ALA A 66 6.78 7.27 -12.97
C ALA A 66 5.29 7.38 -12.62
N GLY A 67 4.42 7.29 -13.62
CA GLY A 67 2.97 7.24 -13.44
C GLY A 67 2.53 6.01 -12.66
N ALA A 68 3.05 4.82 -13.01
CA ALA A 68 2.80 3.59 -12.28
C ALA A 68 3.28 3.68 -10.82
N GLY A 69 4.46 4.25 -10.56
CA GLY A 69 4.97 4.48 -9.21
C GLY A 69 4.10 5.44 -8.39
N ALA A 70 3.66 6.55 -8.98
CA ALA A 70 2.77 7.50 -8.32
C ALA A 70 1.40 6.89 -7.99
N LEU A 71 0.84 6.09 -8.91
CA LEU A 71 -0.39 5.35 -8.68
C LEU A 71 -0.22 4.29 -7.59
N ALA A 72 0.86 3.50 -7.63
CA ALA A 72 1.14 2.49 -6.61
C ALA A 72 1.25 3.11 -5.21
N TYR A 73 1.93 4.27 -5.09
CA TYR A 73 2.02 5.00 -3.83
C TYR A 73 0.64 5.51 -3.37
N SER A 74 -0.15 6.09 -4.28
CA SER A 74 -1.48 6.63 -3.97
C SER A 74 -2.48 5.54 -3.57
N PHE A 75 -2.51 4.42 -4.31
CA PHE A 75 -3.34 3.27 -3.98
C PHE A 75 -2.88 2.59 -2.70
N GLY A 76 -1.58 2.50 -2.45
CA GLY A 76 -1.04 1.99 -1.18
C GLY A 76 -1.44 2.85 0.01
N LEU A 77 -1.37 4.18 -0.13
CA LEU A 77 -1.85 5.11 0.89
C LEU A 77 -3.34 4.93 1.17
N ARG A 78 -4.18 4.81 0.12
CA ARG A 78 -5.61 4.55 0.27
C ARG A 78 -5.86 3.22 0.99
N HIS A 79 -5.22 2.15 0.52
CA HIS A 79 -5.32 0.80 1.07
C HIS A 79 -4.95 0.76 2.57
N ALA A 80 -4.00 1.58 3.00
CA ALA A 80 -3.62 1.68 4.41
C ALA A 80 -4.77 2.17 5.32
N PHE A 81 -5.75 2.89 4.78
CA PHE A 81 -6.93 3.40 5.51
C PHE A 81 -8.18 2.53 5.36
N ASP A 82 -8.07 1.35 4.74
CA ASP A 82 -9.21 0.44 4.61
C ASP A 82 -9.69 -0.05 6.00
N ALA A 83 -10.99 -0.30 6.11
CA ALA A 83 -11.65 -0.55 7.39
C ALA A 83 -11.18 -1.83 8.07
N ASP A 84 -10.72 -2.81 7.32
CA ASP A 84 -10.18 -4.08 7.82
C ASP A 84 -8.87 -3.89 8.58
N HIS A 85 -7.96 -3.04 8.06
CA HIS A 85 -6.73 -2.68 8.75
C HIS A 85 -7.01 -1.95 10.07
N ILE A 86 -7.92 -0.97 10.03
CA ILE A 86 -8.31 -0.19 11.22
C ILE A 86 -8.93 -1.13 12.26
N ALA A 87 -9.86 -2.00 11.85
CA ALA A 87 -10.51 -2.96 12.75
C ALA A 87 -9.51 -3.93 13.38
N ALA A 88 -8.60 -4.51 12.59
CA ALA A 88 -7.60 -5.46 13.09
C ALA A 88 -6.62 -4.82 14.09
N ILE A 89 -6.18 -3.58 13.84
CA ILE A 89 -5.30 -2.84 14.75
C ILE A 89 -6.06 -2.47 16.03
N ASP A 90 -7.33 -2.03 15.94
CA ASP A 90 -8.15 -1.68 17.10
C ASP A 90 -8.39 -2.89 18.00
N ASP A 91 -8.84 -4.02 17.43
CA ASP A 91 -9.11 -5.26 18.18
C ASP A 91 -7.85 -5.76 18.91
N THR A 92 -6.71 -5.76 18.22
CA THR A 92 -5.43 -6.19 18.80
C THR A 92 -4.99 -5.23 19.91
N THR A 93 -5.16 -3.92 19.70
CA THR A 93 -4.85 -2.89 20.70
C THR A 93 -5.71 -3.06 21.94
N ARG A 94 -7.03 -3.23 21.78
CA ARG A 94 -7.97 -3.49 22.88
C ARG A 94 -7.61 -4.77 23.63
N LEU A 95 -7.25 -5.83 22.91
CA LEU A 95 -6.84 -7.09 23.51
C LEU A 95 -5.56 -6.96 24.33
N MET A 96 -4.57 -6.20 23.86
CA MET A 96 -3.33 -5.96 24.60
C MET A 96 -3.56 -5.12 25.85
N LEU A 97 -4.37 -4.06 25.74
CA LEU A 97 -4.76 -3.22 26.87
C LEU A 97 -5.56 -4.01 27.91
N ALA A 98 -6.50 -4.87 27.50
CA ALA A 98 -7.24 -5.76 28.39
C ALA A 98 -6.32 -6.74 29.16
N LYS A 99 -5.18 -7.11 28.55
CA LYS A 99 -4.13 -7.95 29.18
C LYS A 99 -3.09 -7.14 29.96
N GLY A 100 -3.25 -5.82 30.10
CA GLY A 100 -2.30 -4.93 30.79
C GLY A 100 -0.95 -4.79 30.07
N LYS A 101 -0.88 -5.08 28.76
CA LYS A 101 0.35 -4.96 27.95
C LYS A 101 0.35 -3.65 27.16
N SER A 102 1.53 -3.10 26.87
CA SER A 102 1.64 -1.91 26.03
C SER A 102 1.32 -2.26 24.57
N PRO A 103 0.38 -1.58 23.89
CA PRO A 103 0.06 -1.83 22.48
C PRO A 103 1.01 -1.10 21.51
N LEU A 104 2.13 -0.55 22.00
CA LEU A 104 3.09 0.17 21.17
C LEU A 104 3.67 -0.74 20.08
N GLY A 105 3.57 -0.31 18.82
CA GLY A 105 4.12 -1.02 17.67
C GLY A 105 3.18 -2.03 16.99
N VAL A 106 1.98 -2.28 17.52
CA VAL A 106 0.99 -3.19 16.90
C VAL A 106 0.74 -2.81 15.43
N GLY A 107 0.51 -1.53 15.16
CA GLY A 107 0.30 -1.04 13.79
C GLY A 107 1.50 -1.25 12.86
N LEU A 108 2.73 -1.08 13.37
CA LEU A 108 3.95 -1.31 12.58
C LEU A 108 4.09 -2.79 12.21
N PHE A 109 3.95 -3.70 13.18
CA PHE A 109 4.08 -5.13 12.91
C PHE A 109 2.93 -5.68 12.05
N PHE A 110 1.71 -5.17 12.23
CA PHE A 110 0.59 -5.49 11.36
C PHE A 110 0.88 -5.07 9.91
N SER A 111 1.31 -3.82 9.70
CA SER A 111 1.64 -3.29 8.38
C SER A 111 2.82 -4.02 7.74
N LEU A 112 3.88 -4.34 8.50
CA LEU A 112 5.01 -5.14 8.02
C LEU A 112 4.55 -6.54 7.57
N GLY A 113 3.77 -7.23 8.41
CA GLY A 113 3.23 -8.55 8.09
C GLY A 113 2.43 -8.54 6.79
N HIS A 114 1.43 -7.67 6.69
CA HIS A 114 0.61 -7.55 5.48
C HIS A 114 1.44 -7.19 4.24
N SER A 115 2.34 -6.21 4.36
CA SER A 115 3.17 -5.75 3.26
C SER A 115 4.11 -6.84 2.74
N THR A 116 4.63 -7.72 3.62
CA THR A 116 5.48 -8.84 3.18
C THR A 116 4.73 -9.82 2.27
N VAL A 117 3.48 -10.15 2.62
CA VAL A 117 2.64 -11.04 1.82
C VAL A 117 2.29 -10.39 0.48
N VAL A 118 1.91 -9.12 0.49
CA VAL A 118 1.61 -8.35 -0.73
C VAL A 118 2.82 -8.23 -1.64
N LEU A 119 4.00 -7.95 -1.09
CA LEU A 119 5.25 -7.87 -1.84
C LEU A 119 5.60 -9.23 -2.47
N ALA A 120 5.50 -10.32 -1.69
CA ALA A 120 5.74 -11.66 -2.18
C ALA A 120 4.78 -12.05 -3.32
N LEU A 121 3.48 -11.76 -3.16
CA LEU A 121 2.50 -11.97 -4.23
C LEU A 121 2.82 -11.13 -5.46
N SER A 122 3.20 -9.86 -5.29
CA SER A 122 3.53 -8.96 -6.41
C SER A 122 4.72 -9.48 -7.21
N ILE A 123 5.76 -9.96 -6.53
CA ILE A 123 6.92 -10.61 -7.17
C ILE A 123 6.47 -11.89 -7.89
N GLY A 124 5.66 -12.73 -7.25
CA GLY A 124 5.12 -13.94 -7.85
C GLY A 124 4.31 -13.67 -9.12
N VAL A 125 3.43 -12.67 -9.09
CA VAL A 125 2.65 -12.20 -10.24
C VAL A 125 3.57 -11.66 -11.33
N ALA A 126 4.61 -10.90 -10.99
CA ALA A 126 5.58 -10.40 -11.97
C ALA A 126 6.30 -11.53 -12.72
N PHE A 127 6.71 -12.60 -12.02
CA PHE A 127 7.29 -13.78 -12.65
C PHE A 127 6.26 -14.56 -13.49
N ALA A 128 5.04 -14.74 -12.97
CA ALA A 128 3.96 -15.40 -13.69
C ALA A 128 3.61 -14.64 -14.98
N ALA A 129 3.54 -13.31 -14.92
CA ALA A 129 3.30 -12.45 -16.07
C ALA A 129 4.40 -12.58 -17.13
N GLN A 130 5.68 -12.60 -16.74
CA GLN A 130 6.78 -12.84 -17.69
C GLN A 130 6.66 -14.20 -18.40
N LYS A 131 6.27 -15.25 -17.66
CA LYS A 131 6.05 -16.59 -18.23
C LYS A 131 4.80 -16.62 -19.13
N ALA A 132 3.74 -15.91 -18.76
CA ALA A 132 2.54 -15.77 -19.56
C ALA A 132 2.83 -15.04 -20.87
N VAL A 133 3.61 -13.95 -20.84
CA VAL A 133 4.05 -13.24 -22.06
C VAL A 133 4.92 -14.12 -22.95
N ALA A 134 5.84 -14.89 -22.37
CA ALA A 134 6.65 -15.84 -23.15
C ALA A 134 5.80 -16.96 -23.81
N PHE A 135 4.65 -17.31 -23.22
CA PHE A 135 3.66 -18.20 -23.84
C PHE A 135 2.76 -17.46 -24.84
N GLN A 136 2.57 -16.16 -24.64
CA GLN A 136 1.77 -15.29 -25.49
C GLN A 136 2.48 -14.94 -26.80
N ASP A 137 3.81 -15.05 -26.92
CA ASP A 137 4.49 -14.88 -28.23
C ASP A 137 3.90 -15.79 -29.32
N ASP A 138 3.38 -16.98 -28.97
CA ASP A 138 2.69 -17.89 -29.90
C ASP A 138 1.25 -17.45 -30.26
N PHE A 139 0.63 -16.53 -29.51
CA PHE A 139 -0.78 -16.13 -29.64
C PHE A 139 -1.03 -14.60 -29.61
N ALA A 140 0.01 -13.79 -29.53
CA ALA A 140 -0.07 -12.34 -29.33
C ALA A 140 -0.73 -11.63 -30.51
N GLU A 141 -0.43 -12.06 -31.74
CA GLU A 141 -1.04 -11.54 -32.96
C GLU A 141 -2.55 -11.81 -32.97
N THR A 142 -2.96 -13.05 -32.72
CA THR A 142 -4.37 -13.46 -32.65
C THR A 142 -5.13 -12.73 -31.54
N GLY A 143 -4.55 -12.65 -30.34
CA GLY A 143 -5.16 -11.93 -29.21
C GLY A 143 -5.27 -10.43 -29.46
N GLY A 144 -4.27 -9.81 -30.07
CA GLY A 144 -4.27 -8.41 -30.46
C GLY A 144 -5.34 -8.08 -31.51
N ILE A 145 -5.47 -8.93 -32.53
CA ILE A 145 -6.51 -8.79 -33.57
C ILE A 145 -7.90 -8.91 -32.95
N ILE A 146 -8.14 -9.93 -32.11
CA ILE A 146 -9.43 -10.13 -31.46
C ILE A 146 -9.76 -8.95 -30.54
N GLY A 147 -8.85 -8.55 -29.66
CA GLY A 147 -9.06 -7.45 -28.72
C GLY A 147 -9.34 -6.13 -29.43
N THR A 148 -8.54 -5.79 -30.44
CA THR A 148 -8.73 -4.56 -31.23
C THR A 148 -10.04 -4.59 -32.02
N SER A 149 -10.42 -5.75 -32.57
CA SER A 149 -11.67 -5.91 -33.31
C SER A 149 -12.89 -5.76 -32.39
N VAL A 150 -12.87 -6.41 -31.22
CA VAL A 150 -13.96 -6.33 -30.24
C VAL A 150 -14.08 -4.92 -29.68
N SER A 151 -12.97 -4.28 -29.28
CA SER A 151 -12.98 -2.90 -28.82
C SER A 151 -13.43 -1.94 -29.93
N GLY A 152 -12.98 -2.12 -31.16
CA GLY A 152 -13.39 -1.31 -32.30
C GLY A 152 -14.89 -1.41 -32.56
N ILE A 153 -15.45 -2.62 -32.62
CA ILE A 153 -16.89 -2.85 -32.78
C ILE A 153 -17.67 -2.19 -31.65
N PHE A 154 -17.24 -2.38 -30.40
CA PHE A 154 -17.90 -1.79 -29.24
C PHE A 154 -17.91 -0.26 -29.28
N LEU A 155 -16.76 0.36 -29.59
CA LEU A 155 -16.65 1.82 -29.69
C LEU A 155 -17.49 2.39 -30.84
N TYR A 156 -17.52 1.72 -31.99
CA TYR A 156 -18.40 2.10 -33.09
C TYR A 156 -19.89 1.98 -32.70
N LEU A 157 -20.28 0.91 -32.00
CA LEU A 157 -21.65 0.71 -31.52
C LEU A 157 -22.08 1.83 -30.56
N ILE A 158 -21.26 2.13 -29.55
CA ILE A 158 -21.54 3.22 -28.60
C ILE A 158 -21.55 4.57 -29.33
N GLY A 159 -20.63 4.80 -30.27
CA GLY A 159 -20.59 6.01 -31.09
C GLY A 159 -21.85 6.22 -31.93
N ILE A 160 -22.37 5.15 -32.56
CA ILE A 160 -23.61 5.18 -33.34
C ILE A 160 -24.84 5.37 -32.44
N LEU A 161 -24.90 4.70 -31.29
CA LEU A 161 -26.01 4.86 -30.33
C LEU A 161 -26.04 6.24 -29.66
N ASN A 162 -24.94 6.99 -29.72
CA ASN A 162 -24.78 8.33 -29.17
C ASN A 162 -25.00 9.45 -30.22
N LEU A 163 -25.42 9.10 -31.43
CA LEU A 163 -25.85 10.02 -32.50
C LEU A 163 -27.38 10.17 -32.48
#